data_AF-A0AAU7A9M2-F1
#
_entry.id   AF-A0AAU7A9M2-F1
#
_cell.length_a   1.000
_cell.length_b   1.000
_cell.length_c   1.000
_cell.angle_alpha   90.00
_cell.angle_beta   90.00
_cell.angle_gamma   90.00
#
_symmetry.space_group_name_H-M   'P 1'
#
loop_
_entity.id
_entity.type
_entity.pdbx_description
1 polymer ?
#
loop_
_entity_poly.entity_id
_entity_poly.type
_entity_poly.pdbx_seq_one_letter_code
_entity_poly.pdbx_strand_id
1 'polypeptide(L)'
;MIHYPNQTTLEVFLKRKLILLFASIFTFCAIIFFFVRDEVQDFIIEQQLETQRDAENAGLTCVQKLEKKGVEFVELQKFGKPKCIVKEPVRIENYPTTKLSGPVTLNCSTALNLANWLEEIGANEVEHFGSYNCRTIRGSSIMSQHSYGSAIDIASINGASVLFDWANSAEKSEFLKHAGKTACNHFSNVLTPDYNQAHKDHFHLDDGYFSACEKPTDTKLTAAMTRLVQHIF
;
A
#
# COMPACT_ATOMS: atom_id res chain seq x y z
N MET A 1 -55.14 48.99 29.16
CA MET A 1 -53.84 49.65 28.95
C MET A 1 -52.83 48.55 28.66
N ILE A 2 -52.40 48.40 27.41
CA ILE A 2 -51.45 47.34 27.01
C ILE A 2 -50.07 47.83 27.41
N HIS A 3 -49.45 47.14 28.38
CA HIS A 3 -48.12 47.50 28.87
C HIS A 3 -47.09 47.03 27.85
N TYR A 4 -46.70 47.91 26.92
CA TYR A 4 -45.57 47.64 26.03
C TYR A 4 -44.27 47.67 26.86
N PRO A 5 -43.40 46.65 26.76
CA PRO A 5 -42.12 46.67 27.46
C PRO A 5 -41.28 47.86 26.98
N ASN A 6 -40.65 48.55 27.93
CA ASN A 6 -39.86 49.75 27.67
C ASN A 6 -38.72 49.43 26.67
N GLN A 7 -38.48 50.26 25.66
CA GLN A 7 -37.50 50.02 24.57
C GLN A 7 -36.11 49.60 25.09
N THR A 8 -35.73 50.10 26.26
CA THR A 8 -34.50 49.76 27.00
C THR A 8 -34.39 48.29 27.39
N THR A 9 -35.49 47.60 27.67
CA THR A 9 -35.49 46.18 28.08
C THR A 9 -35.28 45.23 26.89
N LEU A 10 -35.85 45.56 25.72
CA LEU A 10 -35.68 44.81 24.48
C LEU A 10 -34.25 44.97 23.93
N GLU A 11 -33.72 46.20 23.95
CA GLU A 11 -32.32 46.53 23.62
C GLU A 11 -31.31 45.72 24.47
N VAL A 12 -31.51 45.68 25.79
CA VAL A 12 -30.64 44.93 26.71
C VAL A 12 -30.72 43.42 26.46
N PHE A 13 -31.92 42.90 26.18
CA PHE A 13 -32.10 41.48 25.86
C PHE A 13 -31.45 41.07 24.53
N LEU A 14 -31.60 41.90 23.49
CA LEU A 14 -30.97 41.70 22.18
C LEU A 14 -29.44 41.78 22.27
N LYS A 15 -28.89 42.77 23.00
CA LYS A 15 -27.44 42.87 23.24
C LYS A 15 -26.90 41.65 23.97
N ARG A 16 -27.61 41.14 24.98
CA ARG A 16 -27.19 39.95 25.73
C ARG A 16 -27.20 38.69 24.87
N LYS A 17 -28.24 38.49 24.03
CA LYS A 17 -28.28 37.38 23.07
C LYS A 17 -27.17 37.49 22.02
N LEU A 18 -26.89 38.70 21.54
CA LEU A 18 -25.84 38.95 20.56
C LEU A 18 -24.45 38.66 21.15
N ILE A 19 -24.18 39.07 22.39
CA ILE A 19 -22.94 38.75 23.11
C ILE A 19 -22.78 37.23 23.29
N LEU A 20 -23.85 36.52 23.69
CA LEU A 20 -23.80 35.07 23.83
C LEU A 20 -23.57 34.34 22.49
N LEU A 21 -24.16 34.85 21.40
CA LEU A 21 -23.94 34.32 20.06
C LEU A 21 -22.48 34.53 19.61
N PHE A 22 -21.93 35.73 19.80
CA PHE A 22 -20.52 36.01 19.48
C PHE A 22 -19.56 35.18 20.33
N ALA A 23 -19.83 35.03 21.63
CA ALA A 23 -19.04 34.18 22.51
C ALA A 23 -19.08 32.72 22.06
N SER A 24 -20.27 32.21 21.68
CA SER A 24 -20.43 30.84 21.16
C SER A 24 -19.75 30.62 19.81
N ILE A 25 -19.79 31.61 18.91
CA ILE A 25 -19.09 31.54 17.62
C ILE A 25 -17.59 31.56 17.86
N PHE A 26 -17.10 32.43 18.75
CA PHE A 26 -15.68 32.54 19.05
C PHE A 26 -15.12 31.25 19.68
N THR A 27 -15.83 30.65 20.65
CA THR A 27 -15.41 29.38 21.25
C THR A 27 -15.44 28.24 20.23
N PHE A 28 -16.46 28.19 19.37
CA PHE A 28 -16.54 27.19 18.29
C PHE A 28 -15.39 27.34 17.28
N CYS A 29 -15.08 28.56 16.83
CA CYS A 29 -13.94 28.83 15.96
C CYS A 29 -12.61 28.49 16.62
N ALA A 30 -12.44 28.80 17.91
CA ALA A 30 -11.23 28.45 18.66
C ALA A 30 -11.06 26.92 18.74
N ILE A 31 -12.12 26.18 19.04
CA ILE A 31 -12.12 24.72 19.07
C ILE A 31 -11.73 24.14 17.70
N ILE A 32 -12.34 24.61 16.61
CA ILE A 32 -11.97 24.20 15.24
C ILE A 32 -10.50 24.49 14.97
N PHE A 33 -10.00 25.67 15.32
CA PHE A 33 -8.60 26.02 15.12
C PHE A 33 -7.65 25.10 15.88
N PHE A 34 -7.97 24.73 17.12
CA PHE A 34 -7.17 23.76 17.89
C PHE A 34 -7.21 22.36 17.27
N PHE A 35 -8.38 21.84 16.91
CA PHE A 35 -8.50 20.52 16.27
C PHE A 35 -7.78 20.46 14.91
N VAL A 36 -7.98 21.46 14.06
CA VAL A 36 -7.31 21.56 12.76
C VAL A 36 -5.80 21.68 12.93
N ARG A 37 -5.33 22.43 13.94
CA ARG A 37 -3.91 22.55 14.24
C ARG A 37 -3.28 21.20 14.61
N ASP A 38 -3.95 20.41 15.46
CA ASP A 38 -3.43 19.11 15.88
C ASP A 38 -3.38 18.13 14.69
N GLU A 39 -4.44 18.04 13.87
CA GLU A 39 -4.43 17.20 12.67
C GLU A 39 -3.36 17.60 11.65
N VAL A 40 -3.18 18.91 11.43
CA VAL A 40 -2.14 19.43 10.52
C VAL A 40 -0.74 19.11 11.07
N GLN A 41 -0.55 19.20 12.39
CA GLN A 41 0.72 18.88 13.03
C GLN A 41 1.06 17.39 12.88
N ASP A 42 0.10 16.49 13.09
CA ASP A 42 0.28 15.04 12.92
C ASP A 42 0.62 14.69 11.46
N PHE A 43 -0.08 15.30 10.49
CA PHE A 43 0.23 15.12 9.06
C PHE A 43 1.66 15.57 8.71
N ILE A 44 2.10 16.72 9.23
CA ILE A 44 3.46 17.23 8.99
C ILE A 44 4.51 16.29 9.58
N ILE A 45 4.25 15.74 10.78
CA ILE A 45 5.16 14.79 11.42
C ILE A 45 5.27 13.51 10.60
N GLU A 46 4.15 12.91 10.20
CA GLU A 46 4.11 11.73 9.32
C GLU A 46 4.89 11.96 8.01
N GLN A 47 4.65 13.10 7.36
CA GLN A 47 5.34 13.44 6.12
C GLN A 47 6.85 13.64 6.33
N GLN A 48 7.26 14.23 7.45
CA GLN A 48 8.68 14.38 7.79
C GLN A 48 9.34 13.03 8.10
N LEU A 49 8.66 12.12 8.79
CA LEU A 49 9.15 10.78 9.08
C LEU A 49 9.32 9.95 7.80
N GLU A 50 8.33 10.02 6.88
CA GLU A 50 8.41 9.37 5.57
C GLU A 50 9.58 9.94 4.75
N THR A 51 9.72 11.27 4.72
CA THR A 51 10.84 11.94 4.03
C THR A 51 12.21 11.55 4.61
N GLN A 52 12.32 11.43 5.93
CA GLN A 52 13.55 10.99 6.58
C GLN A 52 13.87 9.53 6.28
N ARG A 53 12.86 8.65 6.32
CA ARG A 53 13.01 7.24 5.95
C ARG A 53 13.45 7.08 4.50
N ASP A 54 12.86 7.85 3.59
CA ASP A 54 13.23 7.84 2.18
C ASP A 54 14.67 8.34 1.96
N ALA A 55 15.07 9.41 2.67
CA ALA A 55 16.43 9.91 2.62
C ALA A 55 17.45 8.89 3.16
N GLU A 56 17.12 8.19 4.24
CA GLU A 56 17.97 7.13 4.79
C GLU A 56 18.10 5.94 3.82
N ASN A 57 17.02 5.62 3.10
CA ASN A 57 16.99 4.54 2.10
C ASN A 57 17.61 4.93 0.75
N ALA A 58 17.80 6.22 0.47
CA ALA A 58 18.27 6.74 -0.81
C ALA A 58 19.73 6.36 -1.15
N GLY A 59 20.52 5.92 -0.16
CA GLY A 59 21.91 5.49 -0.33
C GLY A 59 22.15 3.98 -0.19
N LEU A 60 21.13 3.20 0.18
CA LEU A 60 21.29 1.77 0.43
C LEU A 60 21.18 0.95 -0.86
N THR A 61 22.08 -0.03 -0.99
CA THR A 61 21.92 -1.11 -1.97
C THR A 61 20.67 -1.93 -1.65
N CYS A 62 20.19 -2.69 -2.63
CA CYS A 62 19.01 -3.51 -2.41
C CYS A 62 19.21 -4.54 -1.28
N VAL A 63 20.37 -5.18 -1.22
CA VAL A 63 20.74 -6.13 -0.16
C VAL A 63 20.67 -5.47 1.21
N GLN A 64 21.25 -4.27 1.36
CA GLN A 64 21.19 -3.53 2.63
C GLN A 64 19.75 -3.16 3.03
N LYS A 65 18.85 -2.92 2.07
CA LYS A 65 17.43 -2.70 2.35
C LYS A 65 16.75 -3.97 2.86
N LEU A 66 17.09 -5.14 2.33
CA LEU A 66 16.61 -6.43 2.83
C LEU A 66 17.15 -6.72 4.25
N GLU A 67 18.44 -6.47 4.49
CA GLU A 67 19.06 -6.61 5.82
C GLU A 67 18.40 -5.69 6.85
N LYS A 68 18.21 -4.42 6.52
CA LYS A 68 17.53 -3.44 7.40
C LYS A 68 16.10 -3.86 7.73
N LYS A 69 15.43 -4.53 6.79
CA LYS A 69 14.10 -5.11 7.02
C LYS A 69 14.13 -6.40 7.82
N GLY A 70 15.28 -7.00 8.09
CA GLY A 70 15.38 -8.28 8.80
C GLY A 70 14.92 -9.47 7.97
N VAL A 71 14.97 -9.38 6.63
CA VAL A 71 14.64 -10.51 5.75
C VAL A 71 15.69 -11.60 5.92
N GLU A 72 15.25 -12.86 5.99
CA GLU A 72 16.13 -14.01 6.03
C GLU A 72 16.47 -14.45 4.60
N PHE A 73 17.71 -14.22 4.17
CA PHE A 73 18.12 -14.56 2.81
C PHE A 73 19.60 -14.95 2.69
N VAL A 74 19.92 -15.55 1.56
CA VAL A 74 21.28 -15.83 1.11
C VAL A 74 21.51 -15.13 -0.22
N GLU A 75 22.56 -14.31 -0.30
CA GLU A 75 23.03 -13.77 -1.58
C GLU A 75 23.61 -14.88 -2.45
N LEU A 76 23.23 -14.89 -3.73
CA LEU A 76 23.72 -15.84 -4.71
C LEU A 76 24.57 -15.14 -5.76
N GLN A 77 25.47 -15.89 -6.37
CA GLN A 77 26.14 -15.41 -7.58
C GLN A 77 25.15 -15.35 -8.73
N LYS A 78 25.32 -14.38 -9.64
CA LYS A 78 24.54 -14.31 -10.89
C LYS A 78 24.55 -15.68 -11.58
N PHE A 79 23.39 -16.13 -12.05
CA PHE A 79 23.27 -17.43 -12.70
C PHE A 79 22.22 -17.40 -13.81
N GLY A 80 22.16 -18.49 -14.58
CA GLY A 80 21.18 -18.69 -15.63
C GLY A 80 21.80 -18.74 -17.03
N LYS A 81 20.99 -19.16 -18.00
CA LYS A 81 21.37 -19.21 -19.43
C LYS A 81 21.41 -17.80 -20.01
N PRO A 82 22.08 -17.55 -21.15
CA PRO A 82 22.19 -16.21 -21.74
C PRO A 82 20.88 -15.43 -21.93
N LYS A 83 19.75 -16.12 -22.12
CA LYS A 83 18.41 -15.52 -22.26
C LYS A 83 17.58 -15.47 -20.96
N CYS A 84 18.14 -15.89 -19.83
CA CYS A 84 17.48 -16.07 -18.54
C CYS A 84 18.43 -15.79 -17.36
N ILE A 85 19.25 -14.74 -17.48
CA ILE A 85 20.22 -14.40 -16.43
C ILE A 85 19.47 -13.70 -15.30
N VAL A 86 19.57 -14.24 -14.09
CA VAL A 86 19.13 -13.56 -12.86
C VAL A 86 20.27 -12.67 -12.37
N LYS A 87 20.00 -11.37 -12.30
CA LYS A 87 20.95 -10.38 -11.75
C LYS A 87 20.67 -10.22 -10.26
N GLU A 88 21.73 -10.02 -9.48
CA GLU A 88 21.66 -9.84 -8.02
C GLU A 88 20.69 -10.82 -7.34
N PRO A 89 20.84 -12.14 -7.59
CA PRO A 89 19.90 -13.12 -7.05
C PRO A 89 20.03 -13.23 -5.54
N VAL A 90 18.88 -13.25 -4.87
CA VAL A 90 18.76 -13.58 -3.45
C VAL A 90 17.83 -14.77 -3.30
N ARG A 91 18.23 -15.72 -2.46
CA ARG A 91 17.35 -16.81 -2.02
C ARG A 91 16.75 -16.41 -0.70
N ILE A 92 15.45 -16.15 -0.71
CA ILE A 92 14.66 -15.81 0.47
C ILE A 92 14.26 -17.10 1.16
N GLU A 93 14.52 -17.18 2.46
CA GLU A 93 14.03 -18.26 3.32
C GLU A 93 12.68 -17.84 3.94
N ASN A 94 12.63 -16.68 4.61
CA ASN A 94 11.41 -16.07 5.13
C ASN A 94 11.52 -14.53 5.20
N TYR A 95 10.39 -13.88 5.43
CA TYR A 95 10.30 -12.47 5.81
C TYR A 95 10.04 -12.35 7.33
N PRO A 96 10.30 -11.20 7.97
CA PRO A 96 10.26 -11.05 9.44
C PRO A 96 8.96 -11.52 10.09
N THR A 97 7.83 -11.23 9.44
CA THR A 97 6.49 -11.60 9.91
C THR A 97 5.83 -12.64 9.04
N THR A 98 6.40 -12.98 7.88
CA THR A 98 5.77 -13.85 6.88
C THR A 98 6.59 -15.11 6.64
N LYS A 99 5.98 -16.26 6.93
CA LYS A 99 6.50 -17.57 6.57
C LYS A 99 6.09 -17.94 5.15
N LEU A 100 7.06 -18.35 4.34
CA LEU A 100 6.79 -18.88 3.00
C LEU A 100 6.62 -20.41 3.05
N SER A 101 5.84 -20.97 2.12
CA SER A 101 5.70 -22.42 1.94
C SER A 101 7.02 -23.13 1.63
N GLY A 102 8.02 -22.38 1.18
CA GLY A 102 9.39 -22.82 1.05
C GLY A 102 10.28 -21.69 0.56
N PRO A 103 11.60 -21.91 0.46
CA PRO A 103 12.51 -20.86 0.03
C PRO A 103 12.36 -20.57 -1.45
N VAL A 104 12.53 -19.31 -1.84
CA VAL A 104 12.33 -18.83 -3.22
C VAL A 104 13.49 -17.96 -3.69
N THR A 105 13.91 -18.14 -4.94
CA THR A 105 14.98 -17.32 -5.54
C THR A 105 14.38 -16.25 -6.44
N LEU A 106 14.67 -14.99 -6.09
CA LEU A 106 14.26 -13.78 -6.80
C LEU A 106 15.50 -12.95 -7.15
N ASN A 107 15.38 -12.00 -8.06
CA ASN A 107 16.31 -10.88 -8.05
C ASN A 107 16.04 -10.01 -6.81
N CYS A 108 17.04 -9.25 -6.37
CA CYS A 108 16.92 -8.48 -5.13
C CYS A 108 15.76 -7.48 -5.15
N SER A 109 15.56 -6.73 -6.25
CA SER A 109 14.51 -5.72 -6.34
C SER A 109 13.13 -6.33 -6.12
N THR A 110 12.85 -7.46 -6.78
CA THR A 110 11.57 -8.17 -6.64
C THR A 110 11.40 -8.76 -5.25
N ALA A 111 12.49 -9.23 -4.62
CA ALA A 111 12.45 -9.67 -3.23
C ALA A 111 12.10 -8.53 -2.25
N LEU A 112 12.60 -7.32 -2.50
CA LEU A 112 12.28 -6.14 -1.70
C LEU A 112 10.83 -5.67 -1.92
N ASN A 113 10.36 -5.68 -3.17
CA ASN A 113 8.95 -5.38 -3.49
C ASN A 113 8.00 -6.37 -2.81
N LEU A 114 8.35 -7.66 -2.84
CA LEU A 114 7.61 -8.70 -2.13
C LEU A 114 7.61 -8.45 -0.61
N ALA A 115 8.75 -8.07 -0.01
CA ALA A 115 8.81 -7.72 1.41
C ALA A 115 7.84 -6.59 1.78
N ASN A 116 7.85 -5.50 0.99
CA ASN A 116 7.01 -4.33 1.24
C ASN A 116 5.51 -4.66 1.09
N TRP A 117 5.16 -5.41 0.05
CA TRP A 117 3.78 -5.80 -0.18
C TRP A 117 3.24 -6.70 0.94
N LEU A 118 4.01 -7.71 1.35
CA LEU A 118 3.62 -8.63 2.43
C LEU A 118 3.44 -7.90 3.76
N GLU A 119 4.32 -6.95 4.07
CA GLU A 119 4.21 -6.07 5.23
C GLU A 119 2.94 -5.23 5.18
N GLU A 120 2.65 -4.58 4.03
CA GLU A 120 1.47 -3.70 3.86
C GLU A 120 0.15 -4.45 4.03
N ILE A 121 0.05 -5.69 3.54
CA ILE A 121 -1.17 -6.49 3.63
C ILE A 121 -1.27 -7.30 4.93
N GLY A 122 -0.27 -7.24 5.82
CA GLY A 122 -0.23 -8.04 7.05
C GLY A 122 -0.20 -9.56 6.79
N ALA A 123 0.57 -9.99 5.80
CA ALA A 123 0.74 -11.41 5.51
C ALA A 123 1.65 -12.09 6.54
N ASN A 124 1.21 -13.21 7.09
CA ASN A 124 1.93 -14.03 8.05
C ASN A 124 2.29 -15.41 7.50
N GLU A 125 1.49 -15.95 6.58
CA GLU A 125 1.75 -17.21 5.89
C GLU A 125 1.42 -17.08 4.41
N VAL A 126 2.31 -17.54 3.55
CA VAL A 126 2.15 -17.46 2.09
C VAL A 126 2.53 -18.78 1.44
N GLU A 127 1.60 -19.32 0.65
CA GLU A 127 1.88 -20.42 -0.27
C GLU A 127 2.13 -19.88 -1.67
N HIS A 128 3.16 -20.39 -2.34
CA HIS A 128 3.54 -19.94 -3.68
C HIS A 128 3.88 -21.11 -4.60
N PHE A 129 3.70 -20.91 -5.90
CA PHE A 129 4.14 -21.85 -6.94
C PHE A 129 5.60 -21.62 -7.37
N GLY A 130 6.23 -20.56 -6.87
CA GLY A 130 7.65 -20.29 -7.03
C GLY A 130 7.95 -19.04 -7.83
N SER A 131 9.23 -18.87 -8.14
CA SER A 131 9.75 -17.72 -8.89
C SER A 131 10.59 -18.20 -10.08
N TYR A 132 11.92 -18.32 -9.95
CA TYR A 132 12.80 -18.54 -11.08
C TYR A 132 12.41 -19.76 -11.95
N ASN A 133 12.12 -19.50 -13.23
CA ASN A 133 11.87 -20.51 -14.25
C ASN A 133 12.25 -19.95 -15.63
N CYS A 134 13.35 -20.46 -16.19
CA CYS A 134 13.86 -20.05 -17.50
C CYS A 134 12.98 -20.59 -18.64
N ARG A 135 11.97 -19.81 -19.03
CA ARG A 135 11.00 -20.17 -20.08
C ARG A 135 10.41 -18.93 -20.77
N THR A 136 9.92 -19.11 -21.98
CA THR A 136 9.07 -18.09 -22.61
C THR A 136 7.68 -18.06 -21.99
N ILE A 137 6.98 -16.93 -22.21
CA ILE A 137 5.55 -16.83 -21.94
C ILE A 137 4.83 -17.86 -22.83
N ARG A 138 3.82 -18.54 -22.28
CA ARG A 138 3.08 -19.58 -23.01
C ARG A 138 2.48 -18.99 -24.29
N GLY A 139 2.80 -19.61 -25.44
CA GLY A 139 2.31 -19.15 -26.74
C GLY A 139 3.05 -17.93 -27.31
N SER A 140 4.19 -17.52 -26.74
CA SER A 140 4.98 -16.38 -27.19
C SER A 140 6.47 -16.73 -27.32
N SER A 141 7.19 -15.94 -28.10
CA SER A 141 8.67 -15.97 -28.18
C SER A 141 9.36 -15.11 -27.12
N ILE A 142 8.57 -14.34 -26.34
CA ILE A 142 9.07 -13.43 -25.31
C ILE A 142 9.41 -14.22 -24.04
N MET A 143 10.56 -13.93 -23.45
CA MET A 143 10.97 -14.51 -22.15
C MET A 143 10.05 -14.01 -21.03
N SER A 144 9.59 -14.92 -20.17
CA SER A 144 8.80 -14.57 -18.98
C SER A 144 9.67 -13.87 -17.94
N GLN A 145 9.09 -13.01 -17.10
CA GLN A 145 9.80 -12.37 -15.99
C GLN A 145 10.34 -13.37 -14.95
N HIS A 146 9.73 -14.56 -14.83
CA HIS A 146 10.31 -15.66 -14.06
C HIS A 146 11.72 -16.04 -14.54
N SER A 147 12.07 -15.80 -15.81
CA SER A 147 13.40 -16.11 -16.35
C SER A 147 14.50 -15.20 -15.79
N TYR A 148 14.13 -14.09 -15.17
CA TYR A 148 15.05 -13.10 -14.61
C TYR A 148 14.96 -13.02 -13.09
N GLY A 149 14.23 -13.95 -12.46
CA GLY A 149 13.90 -13.86 -11.03
C GLY A 149 13.02 -12.65 -10.69
N SER A 150 12.35 -12.07 -11.69
CA SER A 150 11.58 -10.83 -11.56
C SER A 150 10.08 -11.07 -11.42
N ALA A 151 9.67 -12.28 -11.06
CA ALA A 151 8.27 -12.63 -10.88
C ALA A 151 8.08 -13.69 -9.79
N ILE A 152 6.91 -13.74 -9.17
CA ILE A 152 6.49 -14.79 -8.24
C ILE A 152 5.00 -15.11 -8.43
N ASP A 153 4.65 -16.39 -8.30
CA ASP A 153 3.26 -16.85 -8.36
C ASP A 153 2.76 -17.22 -6.95
N ILE A 154 1.76 -16.50 -6.42
CA ILE A 154 1.21 -16.66 -5.06
C ILE A 154 -0.12 -17.41 -5.09
N ALA A 155 -0.21 -18.52 -4.38
CA ALA A 155 -1.38 -19.41 -4.37
C ALA A 155 -2.31 -19.20 -3.16
N SER A 156 -1.75 -18.80 -2.01
CA SER A 156 -2.53 -18.50 -0.80
C SER A 156 -1.82 -17.49 0.09
N ILE A 157 -2.61 -16.71 0.83
CA ILE A 157 -2.14 -15.75 1.83
C ILE A 157 -3.00 -15.94 3.09
N ASN A 158 -2.38 -16.15 4.25
CA ASN A 158 -3.04 -16.34 5.55
C ASN A 158 -4.17 -17.39 5.53
N GLY A 159 -3.98 -18.47 4.76
CA GLY A 159 -4.98 -19.54 4.58
C GLY A 159 -6.18 -19.17 3.70
N ALA A 160 -6.18 -17.99 3.05
CA ALA A 160 -7.09 -17.68 1.96
C ALA A 160 -6.50 -18.18 0.65
N SER A 161 -7.14 -19.17 0.03
CA SER A 161 -6.69 -19.75 -1.24
C SER A 161 -7.16 -18.90 -2.41
N VAL A 162 -6.27 -18.52 -3.32
CA VAL A 162 -6.65 -17.77 -4.52
C VAL A 162 -7.63 -18.58 -5.38
N LEU A 163 -7.43 -19.90 -5.52
CA LEU A 163 -8.34 -20.73 -6.29
C LEU A 163 -9.74 -20.84 -5.67
N PHE A 164 -9.81 -21.10 -4.36
CA PHE A 164 -11.08 -21.44 -3.71
C PHE A 164 -11.82 -20.25 -3.13
N ASP A 165 -11.11 -19.21 -2.68
CA ASP A 165 -11.67 -18.09 -1.93
C ASP A 165 -11.74 -16.79 -2.74
N TRP A 166 -11.29 -16.75 -4.01
CA TRP A 166 -11.33 -15.52 -4.81
C TRP A 166 -12.75 -15.03 -5.12
N ALA A 167 -13.65 -15.95 -5.47
CA ALA A 167 -15.05 -15.65 -5.79
C ALA A 167 -16.04 -16.14 -4.72
N ASN A 168 -15.54 -16.72 -3.63
CA ASN A 168 -16.31 -17.34 -2.55
C ASN A 168 -15.89 -16.74 -1.21
N SER A 169 -16.74 -16.83 -0.17
CA SER A 169 -16.47 -16.29 1.19
C SER A 169 -16.28 -14.76 1.20
N ALA A 170 -17.20 -14.02 1.83
CA ALA A 170 -17.14 -12.56 1.82
C ALA A 170 -15.82 -12.00 2.38
N GLU A 171 -15.33 -12.51 3.51
CA GLU A 171 -14.14 -11.95 4.15
C GLU A 171 -12.83 -12.28 3.40
N LYS A 172 -12.63 -13.56 3.05
CA LYS A 172 -11.41 -13.99 2.36
C LYS A 172 -11.32 -13.43 0.94
N SER A 173 -12.43 -13.41 0.21
CA SER A 173 -12.50 -12.77 -1.11
C SER A 173 -12.12 -11.29 -1.02
N GLU A 174 -12.71 -10.54 -0.08
CA GLU A 174 -12.40 -9.11 0.05
C GLU A 174 -10.95 -8.88 0.46
N PHE A 175 -10.40 -9.70 1.36
CA PHE A 175 -8.97 -9.67 1.68
C PHE A 175 -8.10 -9.94 0.45
N LEU A 176 -8.37 -10.99 -0.33
CA LEU A 176 -7.59 -11.33 -1.53
C LEU A 176 -7.67 -10.24 -2.61
N LYS A 177 -8.85 -9.66 -2.84
CA LYS A 177 -9.02 -8.53 -3.77
C LYS A 177 -8.26 -7.30 -3.29
N HIS A 178 -8.30 -7.01 -2.00
CA HIS A 178 -7.51 -5.94 -1.40
C HIS A 178 -6.01 -6.21 -1.60
N ALA A 179 -5.53 -7.41 -1.27
CA ALA A 179 -4.14 -7.79 -1.43
C ALA A 179 -3.66 -7.66 -2.89
N GLY A 180 -4.46 -8.13 -3.86
CA GLY A 180 -4.17 -7.99 -5.28
C GLY A 180 -4.14 -6.53 -5.73
N LYS A 181 -5.07 -5.69 -5.27
CA LYS A 181 -5.06 -4.24 -5.56
C LYS A 181 -3.82 -3.56 -4.99
N THR A 182 -3.48 -3.86 -3.75
CA THR A 182 -2.31 -3.29 -3.05
C THR A 182 -0.98 -3.74 -3.68
N ALA A 183 -0.93 -4.93 -4.30
CA ALA A 183 0.25 -5.39 -5.01
C ALA A 183 0.67 -4.42 -6.14
N CYS A 184 -0.26 -3.70 -6.75
CA CYS A 184 0.04 -2.69 -7.78
C CYS A 184 0.85 -1.48 -7.27
N ASN A 185 0.97 -1.29 -5.95
CA ASN A 185 1.87 -0.28 -5.38
C ASN A 185 3.35 -0.72 -5.46
N HIS A 186 3.61 -2.02 -5.58
CA HIS A 186 4.96 -2.60 -5.48
C HIS A 186 5.43 -3.27 -6.77
N PHE A 187 4.51 -3.79 -7.58
CA PHE A 187 4.80 -4.51 -8.81
C PHE A 187 4.28 -3.75 -10.03
N SER A 188 4.94 -3.92 -11.18
CA SER A 188 4.49 -3.31 -12.43
C SER A 188 3.29 -4.05 -13.00
N ASN A 189 3.27 -5.38 -12.85
CA ASN A 189 2.23 -6.24 -13.39
C ASN A 189 1.70 -7.17 -12.31
N VAL A 190 0.37 -7.15 -12.14
CA VAL A 190 -0.35 -8.00 -11.19
C VAL A 190 -1.47 -8.66 -11.96
N LEU A 191 -1.36 -9.97 -12.17
CA LEU A 191 -2.38 -10.77 -12.85
C LEU A 191 -3.10 -11.62 -11.80
N THR A 192 -4.37 -11.31 -11.58
CA THR A 192 -5.24 -12.02 -10.65
C THR A 192 -6.17 -12.99 -11.42
N PRO A 193 -7.02 -13.78 -10.74
CA PRO A 193 -8.01 -14.62 -11.42
C PRO A 193 -8.95 -13.88 -12.38
N ASP A 194 -9.14 -12.57 -12.20
CA ASP A 194 -9.96 -11.74 -13.09
C ASP A 194 -9.25 -11.41 -14.41
N TYR A 195 -7.92 -11.57 -14.49
CA TYR A 195 -7.16 -11.27 -15.71
C TYR A 195 -7.44 -12.27 -16.82
N ASN A 196 -7.27 -13.58 -16.56
CA ASN A 196 -7.65 -14.64 -17.48
C ASN A 196 -7.63 -16.04 -16.82
N GLN A 197 -8.06 -17.05 -17.60
CA GLN A 197 -8.11 -18.45 -17.19
C GLN A 197 -6.78 -19.03 -16.67
N ALA A 198 -5.63 -18.53 -17.14
CA ALA A 198 -4.33 -19.05 -16.76
C ALA A 198 -3.90 -18.62 -15.34
N HIS A 199 -4.55 -17.61 -14.76
CA HIS A 199 -4.24 -17.06 -13.44
C HIS A 199 -5.37 -17.32 -12.43
N LYS A 200 -6.24 -18.30 -12.71
CA LYS A 200 -7.41 -18.58 -11.85
C LYS A 200 -7.07 -19.06 -10.45
N ASP A 201 -5.87 -19.59 -10.26
CA ASP A 201 -5.44 -20.25 -9.02
C ASP A 201 -4.27 -19.54 -8.33
N HIS A 202 -3.79 -18.40 -8.86
CA HIS A 202 -2.69 -17.65 -8.26
C HIS A 202 -2.69 -16.17 -8.66
N PHE A 203 -1.96 -15.36 -7.90
CA PHE A 203 -1.49 -14.06 -8.36
C PHE A 203 -0.15 -14.22 -9.06
N HIS A 204 -0.01 -13.67 -10.27
CA HIS A 204 1.29 -13.46 -10.90
C HIS A 204 1.73 -12.02 -10.64
N LEU A 205 2.85 -11.85 -9.94
CA LEU A 205 3.40 -10.55 -9.55
C LEU A 205 4.76 -10.39 -10.22
N ASP A 206 4.95 -9.35 -11.04
CA ASP A 206 6.22 -9.12 -11.73
C ASP A 206 6.61 -7.63 -11.91
N ASP A 207 7.92 -7.40 -12.02
CA ASP A 207 8.54 -6.07 -12.23
C ASP A 207 8.85 -5.80 -13.73
N GLY A 208 8.14 -6.46 -14.63
CA GLY A 208 8.32 -6.33 -16.08
C GLY A 208 7.88 -4.97 -16.62
N TYR A 209 8.28 -4.68 -17.86
CA TYR A 209 7.99 -3.40 -18.52
C TYR A 209 6.51 -3.21 -18.89
N PHE A 210 5.77 -4.30 -19.06
CA PHE A 210 4.34 -4.23 -19.34
C PHE A 210 3.59 -4.05 -18.02
N SER A 211 2.77 -3.00 -17.92
CA SER A 211 2.04 -2.67 -16.71
C SER A 211 0.57 -3.01 -16.87
N ALA A 212 0.05 -3.95 -16.08
CA ALA A 212 -1.40 -4.10 -15.86
C ALA A 212 -1.90 -3.23 -14.70
N CYS A 213 -0.99 -2.66 -13.92
CA CYS A 213 -1.30 -1.75 -12.84
C CYS A 213 -1.38 -0.32 -13.34
N GLU A 214 -2.47 0.38 -12.99
CA GLU A 214 -2.52 1.83 -13.10
C GLU A 214 -1.76 2.40 -11.89
N LYS A 215 -0.71 3.20 -12.15
CA LYS A 215 0.02 3.84 -11.05
C LYS A 215 -0.90 4.86 -10.38
N PRO A 216 -1.00 4.89 -9.04
CA PRO A 216 -1.77 5.93 -8.36
C PRO A 216 -1.27 7.30 -8.83
N THR A 217 -2.13 8.10 -9.44
CA THR A 217 -1.88 9.54 -9.57
C THR A 217 -1.83 10.09 -8.15
N ASP A 218 -0.68 10.60 -7.72
CA ASP A 218 -0.33 11.03 -6.35
C ASP A 218 -1.54 11.42 -5.48
N THR A 219 -2.15 10.39 -4.87
CA THR A 219 -3.46 10.48 -4.20
C THR A 219 -3.33 11.18 -2.86
N LYS A 220 -2.11 11.31 -2.32
CA LYS A 220 -1.85 12.00 -1.06
C LYS A 220 -2.11 13.50 -1.20
N LEU A 221 -1.66 14.11 -2.30
CA LEU A 221 -1.97 15.51 -2.59
C LEU A 221 -3.47 15.71 -2.81
N THR A 222 -4.12 14.81 -3.54
CA THR A 222 -5.55 14.91 -3.86
C THR A 222 -6.42 14.72 -2.60
N ALA A 223 -6.09 13.76 -1.74
CA ALA A 223 -6.81 13.51 -0.49
C ALA A 223 -6.60 14.62 0.54
N ALA A 224 -5.38 15.13 0.68
CA ALA A 224 -5.07 16.27 1.54
C ALA A 224 -5.82 17.53 1.09
N MET A 225 -5.82 17.83 -0.22
CA MET A 225 -6.58 18.95 -0.78
C MET A 225 -8.09 18.76 -0.63
N THR A 226 -8.61 17.55 -0.83
CA THR A 226 -10.05 17.26 -0.68
C THR A 226 -10.51 17.43 0.78
N ARG A 227 -9.72 16.96 1.75
CA ARG A 227 -10.03 17.14 3.18
C ARG A 227 -9.95 18.62 3.60
N LEU A 228 -8.97 19.35 3.09
CA LEU A 228 -8.83 20.79 3.35
C LEU A 228 -10.03 21.57 2.80
N VAL A 229 -10.50 21.24 1.60
CA VAL A 229 -11.69 21.86 0.98
C VAL A 229 -12.96 21.52 1.77
N GLN A 230 -13.13 20.29 2.26
CA GLN A 230 -14.28 19.88 3.09
C GLN A 230 -14.30 20.51 4.49
N HIS A 231 -13.18 21.04 4.98
CA HIS A 231 -13.11 21.73 6.27
C HIS A 231 -13.22 23.26 6.12
N ILE A 232 -12.95 23.80 4.93
CA ILE A 232 -13.02 25.24 4.63
C ILE A 232 -14.41 25.64 4.07
N PHE A 233 -15.14 24.69 3.46
CA PHE A 233 -16.50 24.87 2.93
C PHE A 233 -17.50 23.94 3.62
#